data_AF-A0A183L080-F1
#
_entry.id   AF-A0A183L080-F1
#
_cell.length_a   1.000
_cell.length_b   1.000
_cell.length_c   1.000
_cell.angle_alpha   90.00
_cell.angle_beta   90.00
_cell.angle_gamma   90.00
#
_symmetry.space_group_name_H-M   'P 1'
#
loop_
_entity.id
_entity.type
_entity.pdbx_description
1 polymer ?
#
loop_
_entity_poly.entity_id
_entity_poly.type
_entity_poly.pdbx_seq_one_letter_code
_entity_poly.pdbx_strand_id
1 'polypeptide(L)' 'MVYLDTDSEIKDFIKVLDPSSTDGVLVVGDDNLIQKAVTSLLSRDDFKTTPLWSLPVGAVPVGIWNGLINSICEKTVVPK' A
#
# COMPACT_ATOMS: atom_id res chain seq x y z
N MET A 1 11.14 -1.61 -7.80
CA MET A 1 10.29 -2.81 -7.66
C MET A 1 10.99 -3.75 -6.69
N VAL A 2 10.31 -4.20 -5.64
CA VAL A 2 10.86 -5.12 -4.64
C VAL A 2 9.93 -6.32 -4.56
N TYR A 3 10.50 -7.52 -4.59
CA TYR A 3 9.78 -8.76 -4.36
C TYR A 3 9.87 -9.09 -2.87
N LEU A 4 8.75 -9.48 -2.29
CA LEU A 4 8.63 -9.81 -0.88
C LEU A 4 8.28 -11.30 -0.81
N ASP A 5 9.18 -12.09 -0.23
CA ASP A 5 9.00 -13.53 -0.05
C ASP A 5 8.28 -13.83 1.26
N THR A 6 8.39 -12.93 2.24
CA THR A 6 7.76 -13.09 3.55
C THR A 6 6.94 -11.89 3.98
N ASP A 7 5.91 -12.16 4.78
CA ASP A 7 5.03 -11.15 5.36
C ASP A 7 5.75 -10.10 6.22
N SER A 8 6.90 -10.44 6.80
CA SER A 8 7.70 -9.52 7.62
C SER A 8 8.45 -8.47 6.79
N GLU A 9 8.87 -8.82 5.57
CA GLU A 9 9.71 -7.96 4.75
C GLU A 9 9.01 -6.67 4.33
N ILE A 10 7.69 -6.69 4.18
CA ILE A 10 6.93 -5.50 3.81
C ILE A 10 7.07 -4.38 4.84
N LYS A 11 7.11 -4.74 6.12
CA LYS A 11 7.23 -3.79 7.22
C LYS A 11 8.62 -3.17 7.22
N ASP A 12 9.64 -3.99 7.01
CA ASP A 12 11.03 -3.53 7.01
C ASP A 12 11.31 -2.65 5.78
N PHE A 13 10.76 -3.00 4.63
CA PHE A 13 10.85 -2.18 3.42
C PHE A 13 10.17 -0.82 3.58
N ILE A 14 8.94 -0.77 4.09
CA ILE A 14 8.21 0.50 4.24
C ILE A 14 8.86 1.42 5.27
N LYS A 15 9.52 0.87 6.30
CA LYS A 15 10.26 1.68 7.28
C LYS A 15 11.44 2.41 6.68
N VAL A 16 12.13 1.82 5.70
CA VAL A 16 13.33 2.42 5.09
C VAL A 16 13.02 3.28 3.86
N LEU A 17 11.74 3.39 3.49
CA LEU A 17 11.29 4.20 2.36
C LEU A 17 11.55 5.69 2.64
N ASP A 18 12.23 6.36 1.72
CA ASP A 18 12.49 7.80 1.82
C ASP A 18 11.27 8.60 1.32
N PRO A 19 10.59 9.38 2.19
CA PRO A 19 9.42 10.16 1.83
C PRO A 19 9.70 11.28 0.80
N SER A 20 10.96 11.71 0.67
CA SER A 20 11.33 12.84 -0.19
C SER A 20 11.62 12.44 -1.64
N SER A 21 12.01 11.18 -1.86
CA SER A 21 12.33 10.63 -3.18
C SER A 21 11.30 9.63 -3.70
N THR A 22 10.25 9.35 -2.94
CA THR A 22 9.19 8.42 -3.32
C THR A 22 7.90 9.15 -3.65
N ASP A 23 7.44 9.04 -4.89
CA ASP A 23 6.19 9.67 -5.35
C ASP A 23 4.93 8.88 -4.96
N GLY A 24 5.07 7.59 -4.66
CA GLY A 24 3.96 6.72 -4.28
C GLY A 24 4.38 5.27 -4.05
N VAL A 25 3.47 4.48 -3.47
CA VAL A 25 3.64 3.04 -3.24
C VAL A 25 2.60 2.28 -4.04
N LEU A 26 3.02 1.31 -4.86
CA LEU A 26 2.13 0.40 -5.56
C LEU A 26 2.24 -0.99 -4.95
N VAL A 27 1.15 -1.49 -4.37
CA VAL A 27 1.07 -2.83 -3.78
C VAL A 27 0.41 -3.78 -4.77
N VAL A 28 1.11 -4.85 -5.15
CA VAL A 28 0.62 -5.85 -6.11
C VAL A 28 0.42 -7.16 -5.35
N GLY A 29 -0.83 -7.53 -5.08
CA GLY A 29 -1.13 -8.68 -4.20
C GLY A 29 -2.61 -8.81 -3.86
N ASP A 30 -2.89 -9.35 -2.67
CA ASP A 30 -4.23 -9.45 -2.07
C ASP A 30 -4.46 -8.38 -0.99
N ASP A 31 -5.66 -8.39 -0.39
CA ASP A 31 -6.06 -7.49 0.69
C ASP A 31 -5.14 -7.57 1.92
N ASN A 32 -4.58 -8.75 2.22
CA ASN A 32 -3.67 -8.96 3.34
C ASN A 32 -2.34 -8.21 3.13
N LEU A 33 -1.78 -8.26 1.91
CA LEU A 33 -0.58 -7.50 1.57
C LEU A 33 -0.82 -5.99 1.63
N ILE A 34 -1.97 -5.53 1.11
CA ILE A 34 -2.36 -4.11 1.14
C ILE A 34 -2.52 -3.63 2.59
N GLN A 35 -3.18 -4.41 3.44
CA GLN A 35 -3.36 -4.10 4.86
C GLN A 35 -2.01 -3.93 5.56
N LYS A 36 -1.06 -4.85 5.35
CA LYS A 36 0.27 -4.79 5.95
C LYS A 36 1.07 -3.59 5.47
N ALA A 37 1.00 -3.27 4.18
CA ALA A 37 1.65 -2.10 3.61
C ALA A 37 1.16 -0.81 4.29
N VAL A 38 -0.15 -0.61 4.29
CA VAL A 38 -0.78 0.60 4.86
C VAL A 38 -0.54 0.67 6.37
N THR A 39 -0.71 -0.43 7.09
CA THR A 39 -0.44 -0.48 8.54
C THR A 39 1.01 -0.13 8.86
N SER A 40 1.95 -0.66 8.09
CA SER A 40 3.38 -0.38 8.29
C SER A 40 3.69 1.09 8.03
N LEU A 41 3.11 1.69 6.99
CA LEU A 41 3.27 3.10 6.66
C LEU A 41 2.75 4.00 7.78
N LEU A 42 1.53 3.73 8.26
CA LEU A 42 0.88 4.47 9.35
C LEU A 42 1.59 4.29 10.71
N SER A 43 2.30 3.16 10.89
CA SER A 43 3.03 2.86 12.13
C SER A 43 4.39 3.53 12.23
N ARG A 44 4.84 4.25 11.19
CA ARG A 44 6.14 4.93 11.22
C ARG A 44 6.11 6.12 12.19
N ASP A 45 7.17 6.26 12.98
CA ASP A 45 7.29 7.34 13.96
C ASP A 45 7.33 8.74 13.30
N ASP A 46 7.86 8.82 12.08
CA ASP A 46 7.98 10.05 11.29
C ASP A 46 6.74 10.35 10.43
N PHE A 47 5.68 9.53 10.49
CA PHE A 47 4.50 9.68 9.65
C PHE A 47 3.83 11.06 9.78
N LYS A 48 3.84 11.64 10.98
CA LYS A 48 3.25 12.96 11.27
C LYS A 48 4.18 14.13 10.93
N THR A 49 5.48 13.89 10.81
CA THR A 49 6.50 14.93 10.64
C THR A 49 7.04 14.99 9.20
N THR A 50 6.66 14.04 8.34
CA THR A 50 7.08 13.91 6.95
C THR A 50 5.85 13.90 6.02
N PRO A 51 6.00 14.09 4.69
CA PRO A 51 4.88 14.06 3.74
C PRO A 51 4.27 12.67 3.50
N LEU A 52 4.57 11.67 4.35
CA LEU A 52 4.05 10.30 4.21
C LEU A 52 2.52 10.23 4.27
N TRP A 53 1.87 11.16 4.97
CA TRP A 53 0.41 11.27 5.01
C TRP A 53 -0.21 11.61 3.65
N SER A 54 0.56 12.24 2.75
CA SER A 54 0.14 12.55 1.37
C SER A 54 0.60 11.53 0.34
N LEU A 55 1.38 10.53 0.76
CA LEU A 55 1.96 9.55 -0.16
C LEU A 55 0.84 8.66 -0.73
N PRO A 56 0.58 8.68 -2.05
CA PRO A 56 -0.46 7.86 -2.64
C PRO A 56 -0.09 6.37 -2.57
N VAL A 57 -1.05 5.55 -2.12
CA VAL A 57 -0.93 4.09 -2.12
C VAL A 57 -1.89 3.52 -3.14
N GLY A 58 -1.34 3.00 -4.23
CA GLY A 58 -2.07 2.24 -5.24
C GLY A 58 -2.07 0.75 -4.92
N ALA A 59 -3.07 0.03 -5.42
CA ALA A 59 -3.16 -1.41 -5.25
C ALA A 59 -3.57 -2.11 -6.56
N VAL A 60 -2.96 -3.26 -6.86
CA VAL A 60 -3.23 -4.07 -8.05
C VAL A 60 -3.66 -5.48 -7.61
N PRO A 61 -4.83 -5.97 -8.03
CA PRO A 61 -5.41 -7.21 -7.53
C PRO A 61 -4.81 -8.42 -8.25
N VAL A 62 -3.76 -9.02 -7.69
CA VAL A 62 -3.11 -10.21 -8.27
C VAL A 62 -3.25 -11.44 -7.36
N GLY A 63 -3.67 -11.25 -6.12
CA GLY A 63 -3.89 -12.33 -5.17
C GLY A 63 -5.28 -12.97 -5.24
N ILE A 64 -5.59 -13.84 -4.29
CA ILE A 64 -6.84 -14.62 -4.24
C ILE A 64 -8.01 -13.79 -3.68
N TRP A 65 -7.73 -12.95 -2.68
CA TRP A 65 -8.73 -12.16 -1.96
C TRP A 65 -8.52 -10.66 -2.21
N ASN A 66 -9.27 -10.09 -3.17
CA ASN A 66 -9.12 -8.68 -3.60
C ASN A 66 -10.39 -7.86 -3.33
N GLY A 67 -11.06 -8.11 -2.21
CA GLY A 67 -12.33 -7.49 -1.86
C GLY A 67 -12.22 -5.97 -1.77
N LEU A 68 -11.09 -5.44 -1.27
CA LEU A 68 -10.87 -3.99 -1.20
C LEU A 68 -10.87 -3.37 -2.59
N ILE A 69 -10.01 -3.86 -3.49
CA ILE A 69 -9.87 -3.28 -4.83
C ILE A 69 -11.16 -3.45 -5.63
N ASN A 70 -11.79 -4.62 -5.56
CA ASN A 70 -13.07 -4.86 -6.24
C ASN A 70 -14.14 -3.88 -5.75
N SER A 71 -14.25 -3.65 -4.43
CA SER A 71 -15.22 -2.70 -3.88
C SER A 71 -14.96 -1.24 -4.27
N ILE A 72 -13.68 -0.88 -4.45
CA ILE A 72 -13.29 0.45 -4.94
C ILE A 72 -13.70 0.56 -6.41
N CYS A 73 -13.29 -0.39 -7.25
CA CYS A 73 -13.58 -0.40 -8.68
C CYS A 73 -15.08 -0.42 -8.98
N GLU A 74 -15.87 -1.22 -8.26
CA GLU A 74 -17.33 -1.27 -8.42
C GLU A 74 -17.98 0.09 -8.13
N LYS A 75 -17.49 0.84 -7.13
CA LYS A 75 -17.98 2.18 -6.83
C LYS A 75 -17.54 3.23 -7.85
N THR A 76 -16.44 3.01 -8.57
CA THR A 76 -15.97 3.91 -9.63
C THR A 76 -16.71 3.71 -10.95
N VAL A 77 -17.42 2.59 -11.14
CA VAL A 77 -18.32 2.41 -12.29
C VAL A 77 -19.60 3.20 -12.02
N VAL A 78 -19.59 4.47 -12.43
CA VAL A 78 -20.80 5.31 -12.49
C VAL A 78 -21.84 4.59 -13.35
N PRO A 79 -23.12 4.45 -12.92
CA PRO A 79 -24.15 3.89 -13.79
C PRO A 79 -24.29 4.78 -15.02
N LYS A 80 -24.33 4.14 -16.20
CA LYS A 80 -24.53 4.78 -17.51
C LYS A 80 -25.85 5.54 -17.58
#